data_AF-A0A2P7MV54-F1
#
_entry.id   AF-A0A2P7MV54-F1
#
_cell.length_a   1.000
_cell.length_b   1.000
_cell.length_c   1.000
_cell.angle_alpha   90.00
_cell.angle_beta   90.00
_cell.angle_gamma   90.00
#
_symmetry.space_group_name_H-M   'P 1'
#
loop_
_entity.id
_entity.type
_entity.pdbx_description
1 polymer ?
#
loop_
_entity_poly.entity_id
_entity_poly.type
_entity_poly.pdbx_seq_one_letter_code
_entity_poly.pdbx_strand_id
1 'polypeptide(L)'
;MSTAFGAGLLSACVPAHRHPTWAIYPLQRRMAHDGLAVVSQPDGYGLHIWIDTDTRQSGRCQPRWSADAARLFNGNGTAPFSSGLAPRQEYFQAVARQDVRRALRQQSQALCLQQSPRSSFSWVEPPRNAAEIKPEPYPLLEEADLLSDPNAVLEQEERLLNPAPTAPAQPGANSD
;
A
#
# COMPACT_ATOMS: atom_id res chain seq x y z
N MET A 1 30.97 -8.86 61.58
CA MET A 1 30.70 -7.47 61.16
C MET A 1 30.23 -7.54 59.72
N SER A 2 28.94 -7.36 59.49
CA SER A 2 28.31 -7.43 58.17
C SER A 2 27.98 -6.02 57.70
N THR A 3 28.56 -5.60 56.58
CA THR A 3 28.16 -4.39 55.85
C THR A 3 27.50 -4.82 54.55
N ALA A 4 26.17 -4.79 54.53
CA ALA A 4 25.37 -4.84 53.31
C ALA A 4 25.22 -3.41 52.77
N PHE A 5 25.83 -3.11 51.64
CA PHE A 5 25.55 -1.89 50.88
C PHE A 5 24.31 -2.13 50.02
N GLY A 6 23.19 -1.51 50.42
CA GLY A 6 21.97 -1.47 49.63
C GLY A 6 22.10 -0.44 48.51
N ALA A 7 22.15 -0.90 47.26
CA ALA A 7 22.04 -0.04 46.08
C ALA A 7 20.56 0.28 45.84
N GLY A 8 20.16 1.52 46.10
CA GLY A 8 18.83 2.04 45.76
C GLY A 8 18.73 2.31 44.26
N LEU A 9 17.85 1.58 43.57
CA LEU A 9 17.44 1.87 42.20
C LEU A 9 16.56 3.13 42.20
N LEU A 10 17.12 4.26 41.78
CA LEU A 10 16.36 5.49 41.54
C LEU A 10 15.61 5.37 40.20
N SER A 11 14.35 4.94 40.24
CA SER A 11 13.42 5.10 39.12
C SER A 11 13.10 6.59 38.96
N ALA A 12 13.70 7.24 37.96
CA ALA A 12 13.35 8.60 37.60
C ALA A 12 11.95 8.63 36.96
N CYS A 13 10.97 9.24 37.62
CA CYS A 13 9.63 9.46 37.08
C CYS A 13 9.72 10.43 35.89
N VAL A 14 9.55 9.92 34.66
CA VAL A 14 9.37 10.76 33.49
C VAL A 14 8.01 11.48 33.62
N PRO A 15 7.94 12.82 33.53
CA PRO A 15 6.69 13.55 33.64
C PRO A 15 5.63 13.10 32.62
N ALA A 16 4.36 13.04 33.02
CA ALA A 16 3.24 12.59 32.18
C ALA A 16 3.21 13.23 30.77
N HIS A 17 3.55 14.52 30.67
CA HIS A 17 3.59 15.28 29.41
C HIS A 17 4.72 14.87 28.45
N ARG A 18 5.67 14.03 28.88
CA ARG A 18 6.76 13.50 28.05
C ARG A 18 6.53 12.05 27.63
N HIS A 19 5.39 11.46 27.98
CA HIS A 19 5.03 10.13 27.50
C HIS A 19 4.25 10.24 26.19
N PRO A 20 4.50 9.35 25.21
CA PRO A 20 3.64 9.26 24.05
C PRO A 20 2.22 8.92 24.46
N THR A 21 1.24 9.65 23.94
CA THR A 21 -0.17 9.42 24.25
C THR A 21 -0.68 8.12 23.68
N TRP A 22 -0.08 7.63 22.58
CA TRP A 22 -0.58 6.47 21.84
C TRP A 22 -2.06 6.60 21.47
N ALA A 23 -2.50 7.84 21.24
CA ALA A 23 -3.85 8.11 20.80
C ALA A 23 -4.07 7.48 19.41
N ILE A 24 -5.16 6.71 19.30
CA ILE A 24 -5.57 6.05 18.07
C ILE A 24 -7.00 6.49 17.76
N TYR A 25 -7.19 7.12 16.60
CA TYR A 25 -8.52 7.61 16.21
C TYR A 25 -8.68 7.66 14.68
N PRO A 26 -9.92 7.61 14.17
CA PRO A 26 -10.17 7.76 12.74
C PRO A 26 -9.72 9.15 12.26
N LEU A 27 -8.93 9.18 11.19
CA LEU A 27 -8.51 10.43 10.56
C LEU A 27 -8.76 10.31 9.06
N GLN A 28 -9.79 11.00 8.58
CA GLN A 28 -10.19 11.00 7.17
C GLN A 28 -9.10 11.61 6.29
N ARG A 29 -8.82 10.94 5.18
CA ARG A 29 -8.02 11.47 4.06
C ARG A 29 -8.92 12.00 2.95
N ARG A 30 -9.82 11.17 2.43
CA ARG A 30 -10.77 11.54 1.36
C ARG A 30 -12.22 11.33 1.81
N MET A 31 -12.49 10.24 2.52
CA MET A 31 -13.81 9.92 3.05
C MET A 31 -13.75 9.34 4.45
N ALA A 32 -14.89 9.20 5.11
CA ALA A 32 -14.95 8.54 6.41
C ALA A 32 -14.30 7.14 6.34
N HIS A 33 -13.59 6.78 7.41
CA HIS A 33 -12.97 5.46 7.61
C HIS A 33 -11.78 5.09 6.69
N ASP A 34 -11.32 5.99 5.82
CA ASP A 34 -10.19 5.74 4.91
C ASP A 34 -8.81 6.06 5.50
N GLY A 35 -8.75 6.33 6.80
CA GLY A 35 -7.49 6.58 7.50
C GLY A 35 -7.58 6.48 9.01
N LEU A 36 -6.41 6.24 9.61
CA LEU A 36 -6.23 6.08 11.05
C LEU A 36 -5.03 6.91 11.51
N ALA A 37 -5.24 7.78 12.48
CA ALA A 37 -4.16 8.44 13.21
C ALA A 37 -3.63 7.53 14.30
N VAL A 38 -2.30 7.44 14.40
CA VAL A 38 -1.58 6.75 15.48
C VAL A 38 -0.52 7.70 16.00
N VAL A 39 -0.75 8.32 17.16
CA VAL A 39 0.19 9.26 17.79
C VAL A 39 1.26 8.46 18.53
N SER A 40 2.52 8.59 18.16
CA SER A 40 3.61 7.79 18.75
C SER A 40 4.65 8.64 19.50
N GLN A 41 4.49 9.96 19.52
CA GLN A 41 5.40 10.88 20.19
C GLN A 41 4.65 11.84 21.15
N PRO A 42 5.31 12.34 22.21
CA PRO A 42 4.66 13.21 23.22
C PRO A 42 4.15 14.54 22.65
N ASP A 43 4.84 15.07 21.64
CA ASP A 43 4.53 16.31 20.94
C ASP A 43 3.38 16.18 19.92
N GLY A 44 2.72 15.02 19.86
CA GLY A 44 1.61 14.76 18.96
C GLY A 44 2.04 14.29 17.58
N TYR A 45 3.32 13.98 17.36
CA TYR A 45 3.77 13.38 16.11
C TYR A 45 3.41 11.89 16.06
N GLY A 46 3.23 11.39 14.84
CA GLY A 46 2.94 9.98 14.65
C GLY A 46 2.76 9.60 13.19
N LEU A 47 1.80 8.71 12.95
CA LEU A 47 1.47 8.18 11.64
C LEU A 47 0.01 8.45 11.29
N HIS A 48 -0.22 8.75 10.02
CA HIS A 48 -1.53 8.67 9.40
C HIS A 48 -1.50 7.49 8.43
N ILE A 49 -2.08 6.36 8.87
CA ILE A 49 -2.16 5.13 8.11
C ILE A 49 -3.37 5.21 7.18
N TRP A 50 -3.16 5.04 5.88
CA TRP A 50 -4.24 5.03 4.90
C TRP A 50 -4.84 3.64 4.74
N ILE A 51 -6.15 3.61 4.53
CA ILE A 51 -6.93 2.38 4.38
C ILE A 51 -7.63 2.45 3.04
N ASP A 52 -7.27 1.54 2.15
CA ASP A 52 -7.96 1.33 0.88
C ASP A 52 -8.71 -0.01 0.90
N THR A 53 -9.64 -0.19 -0.03
CA THR A 53 -10.36 -1.47 -0.21
C THR A 53 -9.88 -2.18 -1.47
N ASP A 54 -9.95 -3.51 -1.45
CA ASP A 54 -9.81 -4.39 -2.61
C ASP A 54 -11.12 -5.14 -2.79
N THR A 55 -11.78 -4.87 -3.91
CA THR A 55 -13.07 -5.44 -4.32
C THR A 55 -12.95 -6.24 -5.62
N ARG A 56 -11.74 -6.60 -6.05
CA ARG A 56 -11.50 -7.34 -7.30
C ARG A 56 -12.18 -8.71 -7.34
N GLN A 57 -12.38 -9.33 -6.17
CA GLN A 57 -13.14 -10.57 -6.05
C GLN A 57 -14.62 -10.25 -5.86
N SER A 58 -15.47 -10.76 -6.76
CA SER A 58 -16.92 -10.56 -6.71
C SER A 58 -17.50 -10.97 -5.34
N GLY A 59 -18.31 -10.09 -4.76
CA GLY A 59 -18.96 -10.32 -3.46
C GLY A 59 -18.03 -10.23 -2.23
N ARG A 60 -16.75 -9.86 -2.39
CA ARG A 60 -15.79 -9.72 -1.29
C ARG A 60 -15.16 -8.34 -1.26
N CYS A 61 -15.10 -7.75 -0.08
CA CYS A 61 -14.35 -6.52 0.19
C CYS A 61 -13.33 -6.79 1.29
N GLN A 62 -12.06 -6.48 1.04
CA GLN A 62 -10.98 -6.66 2.00
C GLN A 62 -10.10 -5.40 2.03
N PRO A 63 -9.36 -5.14 3.12
CA PRO A 63 -8.43 -4.02 3.11
C PRO A 63 -7.29 -4.27 2.12
N ARG A 64 -6.86 -3.19 1.46
CA ARG A 64 -5.65 -3.13 0.64
C ARG A 64 -4.61 -2.32 1.41
N TRP A 65 -3.52 -2.97 1.78
CA TRP A 65 -2.50 -2.35 2.61
C TRP A 65 -1.39 -1.71 1.78
N SER A 66 -1.06 -0.47 2.15
CA SER A 66 0.22 0.17 1.82
C SER A 66 1.01 0.35 3.12
N ALA A 67 2.32 0.11 3.06
CA ALA A 67 3.24 0.40 4.16
C ALA A 67 3.71 1.87 4.17
N ASP A 68 3.27 2.68 3.19
CA ASP A 68 3.64 4.08 3.03
C ASP A 68 2.66 5.00 3.77
N ALA A 69 2.77 5.04 5.10
CA ALA A 69 1.99 5.95 5.94
C ALA A 69 2.48 7.40 5.81
N ALA A 70 1.58 8.36 5.93
CA ALA A 70 1.97 9.77 6.02
C ALA A 70 2.43 10.13 7.43
N ARG A 71 3.32 11.11 7.55
CA ARG A 71 3.69 11.67 8.85
C ARG A 71 2.53 12.49 9.39
N LEU A 72 2.09 12.17 10.61
CA LEU A 72 1.09 12.92 11.35
C LEU A 72 1.75 13.99 12.21
N PHE A 73 1.18 15.19 12.18
CA PHE A 73 1.52 16.34 13.01
C PHE A 73 0.31 16.77 13.83
N ASN A 74 0.57 17.38 14.99
CA ASN A 74 -0.47 17.92 15.87
C ASN A 74 -1.56 16.89 16.26
N GLY A 75 -1.18 15.62 16.38
CA GLY A 75 -2.09 14.50 16.62
C GLY A 75 -2.79 14.52 17.98
N ASN A 76 -2.25 15.26 18.95
CA ASN A 76 -2.87 15.50 20.27
C ASN A 76 -3.68 16.82 20.31
N GLY A 77 -3.64 17.61 19.23
CA GLY A 77 -4.35 18.89 19.14
C GLY A 77 -5.72 18.77 18.47
N THR A 78 -6.32 19.92 18.19
CA THR A 78 -7.66 20.03 17.58
C THR A 78 -7.63 20.02 16.05
N ALA A 79 -6.46 20.20 15.44
CA ALA A 79 -6.28 20.27 13.99
C ALA A 79 -5.08 19.40 13.55
N PRO A 80 -5.21 18.06 13.62
CA PRO A 80 -4.20 17.15 13.11
C PRO A 80 -4.08 17.28 11.58
N PHE A 81 -2.86 17.16 11.06
CA PHE A 81 -2.62 17.18 9.63
C PHE A 81 -1.47 16.24 9.25
N SER A 82 -1.43 15.88 7.97
CA SER A 82 -0.46 14.92 7.44
C SER A 82 0.41 15.56 6.38
N SER A 83 1.72 15.30 6.39
CA SER A 83 2.65 15.84 5.39
C SER A 83 3.86 14.93 5.18
N GLY A 84 4.17 14.57 3.93
CA GLY A 84 5.28 13.67 3.61
C GLY A 84 5.05 12.23 4.08
N LEU A 85 5.96 11.34 3.67
CA LEU A 85 5.93 9.93 4.05
C LEU A 85 6.72 9.71 5.34
N ALA A 86 6.18 8.87 6.21
CA ALA A 86 6.91 8.34 7.35
C ALA A 86 7.76 7.12 6.93
N PRO A 87 8.88 6.83 7.63
CA PRO A 87 9.64 5.61 7.43
C PRO A 87 8.76 4.36 7.62
N ARG A 88 8.85 3.40 6.69
CA ARG A 88 8.11 2.13 6.76
C ARG A 88 8.34 1.36 8.07
N GLN A 89 9.51 1.50 8.67
CA GLN A 89 9.82 0.87 9.95
C GLN A 89 8.89 1.33 11.07
N GLU A 90 8.49 2.60 11.07
CA GLU A 90 7.54 3.13 12.07
C GLU A 90 6.13 2.57 11.83
N TYR A 91 5.73 2.42 10.56
CA TYR A 91 4.48 1.73 10.20
C TYR A 91 4.48 0.31 10.76
N PHE A 92 5.53 -0.47 10.53
CA PHE A 92 5.67 -1.84 11.05
C PHE A 92 5.58 -1.90 12.57
N GLN A 93 6.24 -0.97 13.28
CA GLN A 93 6.17 -0.86 14.73
C GLN A 93 4.75 -0.54 15.21
N ALA A 94 4.04 0.35 14.52
CA ALA A 94 2.66 0.70 14.87
C ALA A 94 1.72 -0.50 14.67
N VAL A 95 1.76 -1.16 13.50
CA VAL A 95 0.87 -2.30 13.20
C VAL A 95 1.23 -3.58 13.93
N ALA A 96 2.42 -3.67 14.54
CA ALA A 96 2.73 -4.74 15.48
C ALA A 96 1.81 -4.72 16.72
N ARG A 97 1.33 -3.53 17.11
CA ARG A 97 0.43 -3.37 18.27
C ARG A 97 -0.98 -3.89 17.97
N GLN A 98 -1.57 -4.55 18.96
CA GLN A 98 -2.90 -5.17 18.82
C GLN A 98 -4.04 -4.13 18.78
N ASP A 99 -3.90 -3.03 19.51
CA ASP A 99 -4.87 -1.92 19.53
C ASP A 99 -4.96 -1.21 18.17
N VAL A 100 -3.82 -0.94 17.54
CA VAL A 100 -3.74 -0.38 16.19
C VAL A 100 -4.42 -1.32 15.19
N ARG A 101 -4.11 -2.62 15.21
CA ARG A 101 -4.75 -3.59 14.29
C ARG A 101 -6.26 -3.73 14.51
N ARG A 102 -6.72 -3.66 15.76
CA ARG A 102 -8.15 -3.65 16.08
C ARG A 102 -8.84 -2.43 15.48
N ALA A 103 -8.24 -1.25 15.64
CA ALA A 103 -8.77 -0.01 15.07
C ALA A 103 -8.76 -0.05 13.53
N LEU A 104 -7.67 -0.52 12.92
CA LEU A 104 -7.57 -0.73 11.47
C LEU A 104 -8.67 -1.66 10.96
N ARG A 105 -8.96 -2.77 11.65
CA ARG A 105 -10.05 -3.69 11.29
C ARG A 105 -11.42 -3.02 11.34
N GLN A 106 -11.69 -2.25 12.38
CA GLN A 106 -12.94 -1.50 12.50
C GLN A 106 -13.11 -0.49 11.37
N GLN A 107 -12.08 0.31 11.10
CA GLN A 107 -12.14 1.29 10.01
C GLN A 107 -12.26 0.62 8.63
N SER A 108 -11.51 -0.46 8.40
CA SER A 108 -11.60 -1.22 7.14
C SER A 108 -12.99 -1.82 6.91
N GLN A 109 -13.61 -2.35 7.95
CA GLN A 109 -14.97 -2.88 7.87
C GLN A 109 -15.98 -1.78 7.55
N ALA A 110 -15.89 -0.64 8.24
CA ALA A 110 -16.77 0.50 7.99
C ALA A 110 -16.60 1.06 6.57
N LEU A 111 -15.36 1.18 6.10
CA LEU A 111 -15.05 1.60 4.74
C LEU A 111 -15.63 0.63 3.69
N CYS A 112 -15.51 -0.69 3.92
CA CYS A 112 -16.10 -1.70 3.05
C CYS A 112 -17.63 -1.61 2.99
N LEU A 113 -18.30 -1.44 4.14
CA LEU A 113 -19.75 -1.27 4.18
C LEU A 113 -20.21 -0.03 3.40
N GLN A 114 -19.42 1.06 3.44
CA GLN A 114 -19.72 2.30 2.73
C GLN A 114 -19.46 2.18 1.21
N GLN A 115 -18.34 1.59 0.79
CA GLN A 115 -17.95 1.54 -0.62
C GLN A 115 -18.52 0.35 -1.39
N SER A 116 -18.79 -0.77 -0.71
CA SER A 116 -19.23 -2.02 -1.33
C SER A 116 -20.29 -2.71 -0.48
N PRO A 117 -21.50 -2.12 -0.35
CA PRO A 117 -22.53 -2.57 0.58
C PRO A 117 -23.08 -3.98 0.29
N ARG A 118 -22.88 -4.49 -0.94
CA ARG A 118 -23.29 -5.85 -1.34
C ARG A 118 -22.20 -6.90 -1.15
N SER A 119 -21.01 -6.51 -0.70
CA SER A 119 -19.87 -7.41 -0.52
C SER A 119 -19.70 -7.79 0.95
N SER A 120 -19.23 -9.01 1.18
CA SER A 120 -18.85 -9.47 2.51
C SER A 120 -17.46 -8.96 2.88
N PHE A 121 -17.32 -8.41 4.09
CA PHE A 121 -16.03 -7.97 4.62
C PHE A 121 -15.14 -9.17 4.96
N SER A 122 -13.89 -9.13 4.50
CA SER A 122 -12.85 -10.09 4.84
C SER A 122 -11.62 -9.37 5.39
N TRP A 123 -11.22 -9.70 6.60
CA TRP A 123 -10.03 -9.13 7.22
C TRP A 123 -8.76 -9.75 6.65
N VAL A 124 -7.77 -8.91 6.36
CA VAL A 124 -6.41 -9.29 6.01
C VAL A 124 -5.48 -8.51 6.92
N GLU A 125 -4.51 -9.16 7.55
CA GLU A 125 -3.55 -8.50 8.43
C GLU A 125 -2.66 -7.51 7.64
N PRO A 126 -2.35 -6.32 8.19
CA PRO A 126 -1.38 -5.40 7.61
C PRO A 126 0.03 -6.00 7.65
N PRO A 127 0.90 -5.68 6.68
CA PRO A 127 2.27 -6.19 6.65
C PRO A 127 3.06 -5.63 7.83
N ARG A 128 3.70 -6.52 8.60
CA ARG A 128 4.46 -6.15 9.81
C ARG A 128 5.96 -6.06 9.55
N ASN A 129 6.39 -6.38 8.34
CA ASN A 129 7.76 -6.28 7.89
C ASN A 129 7.78 -6.18 6.35
N ALA A 130 8.96 -5.88 5.80
CA ALA A 130 9.13 -5.67 4.37
C ALA A 130 8.82 -6.92 3.52
N ALA A 131 9.06 -8.13 4.03
CA ALA A 131 8.81 -9.36 3.29
C ALA A 131 7.30 -9.70 3.16
N GLU A 132 6.46 -9.14 4.04
CA GLU A 132 5.01 -9.29 3.98
C GLU A 132 4.34 -8.30 3.00
N ILE A 133 5.08 -7.30 2.50
CA ILE A 133 4.54 -6.34 1.52
C ILE A 133 4.31 -7.07 0.20
N LYS A 134 3.08 -7.00 -0.31
CA LYS A 134 2.73 -7.50 -1.64
C LYS A 134 2.93 -6.38 -2.66
N PRO A 135 3.87 -6.51 -3.60
CA PRO A 135 3.99 -5.56 -4.71
C PRO A 135 2.68 -5.58 -5.49
N GLU A 136 2.17 -4.40 -5.86
CA GLU A 136 1.08 -4.34 -6.82
C GLU A 136 1.66 -4.64 -8.20
N PRO A 137 1.10 -5.61 -8.95
CA PRO A 137 1.44 -5.74 -10.35
C PRO A 137 0.91 -4.49 -11.07
N TYR A 138 1.78 -3.79 -11.80
CA TYR A 138 1.40 -2.67 -12.66
C TYR A 138 1.36 -3.18 -14.11
N PRO A 139 0.25 -3.78 -14.56
CA PRO A 139 0.19 -4.41 -15.88
C PRO A 139 0.45 -3.43 -17.04
N LEU A 140 0.21 -2.13 -16.84
CA LEU A 140 0.48 -1.09 -17.84
C LEU A 140 1.98 -0.78 -18.05
N LEU A 141 2.88 -1.27 -17.19
CA LEU A 141 4.34 -1.16 -17.37
C LEU A 141 4.97 -2.42 -17.97
N GLU A 142 4.18 -3.48 -18.14
CA GLU A 142 4.60 -4.77 -18.68
C GLU A 142 4.11 -4.98 -20.12
N GLU A 143 3.54 -3.95 -20.74
CA GLU A 143 3.34 -3.94 -22.18
C GLU A 143 4.71 -3.88 -22.83
N ALA A 144 5.06 -4.95 -23.57
CA ALA A 144 6.17 -4.88 -24.52
C ALA A 144 5.95 -3.65 -25.38
N ASP A 145 6.99 -2.80 -25.48
CA ASP A 145 6.97 -1.52 -26.19
C ASP A 145 6.12 -1.64 -27.47
N LEU A 146 5.02 -0.88 -27.55
CA LEU A 146 4.05 -0.97 -28.67
C LEU A 146 4.67 -0.55 -30.01
N LEU A 147 5.92 -0.10 -29.99
CA LEU A 147 6.73 0.19 -31.15
C LEU A 147 7.39 -1.12 -31.61
N SER A 148 6.96 -1.61 -32.77
CA SER A 148 7.66 -2.69 -33.47
C SER A 148 9.12 -2.28 -33.70
N ASP A 149 10.05 -3.24 -33.63
CA ASP A 149 11.48 -3.00 -33.93
C ASP A 149 11.59 -2.27 -35.28
N PRO A 150 12.17 -1.05 -35.33
CA PRO A 150 12.28 -0.26 -36.56
C PRO A 150 12.91 -1.03 -37.71
N ASN A 151 13.85 -1.94 -37.43
CA ASN A 151 14.50 -2.74 -38.46
C ASN A 151 13.56 -3.80 -39.04
N ALA A 152 12.72 -4.41 -38.20
CA ALA A 152 11.74 -5.40 -38.64
C ALA A 152 10.66 -4.76 -39.52
N VAL A 153 10.28 -3.50 -39.25
CA VAL A 153 9.34 -2.74 -40.10
C VAL A 153 9.98 -2.42 -41.46
N LEU A 154 11.23 -1.96 -41.49
CA LEU A 154 11.95 -1.65 -42.72
C LEU A 154 12.12 -2.88 -43.64
N GLU A 155 12.49 -4.03 -43.06
CA GLU A 155 12.60 -5.29 -43.83
C GLU A 155 11.27 -5.76 -44.42
N GLN A 156 10.17 -5.47 -43.73
CA GLN A 156 8.82 -5.80 -44.20
C GLN A 156 8.39 -4.85 -45.32
N GLU A 157 8.70 -3.56 -45.20
CA GLU A 157 8.48 -2.56 -46.24
C GLU A 157 9.28 -2.87 -47.51
N GLU A 158 10.57 -3.22 -47.40
CA GLU A 158 11.39 -3.61 -48.56
C GLU A 158 10.84 -4.83 -49.29
N ARG A 159 10.32 -5.82 -48.55
CA ARG A 159 9.69 -7.02 -49.13
C ARG A 159 8.40 -6.71 -49.88
N LEU A 160 7.64 -5.72 -49.40
CA LEU A 160 6.41 -5.26 -50.06
C LEU A 160 6.71 -4.39 -51.28
N LEU A 161 7.76 -3.58 -51.22
CA LEU A 161 8.19 -2.68 -52.30
C LEU A 161 8.92 -3.42 -53.43
N ASN A 162 9.61 -4.52 -53.11
CA ASN A 162 10.29 -5.38 -54.09
C ASN A 162 9.66 -6.78 -54.12
N PRO A 163 8.42 -6.94 -54.62
CA PRO A 163 7.88 -8.27 -54.86
C PRO A 163 8.78 -8.98 -55.88
N ALA A 164 9.24 -10.19 -55.53
CA ALA A 164 10.03 -11.02 -56.43
C ALA A 164 9.30 -11.18 -57.78
N PRO A 165 10.02 -11.19 -58.92
CA PRO A 165 9.38 -11.28 -60.21
C PRO A 165 8.57 -12.58 -60.27
N THR A 166 7.27 -12.45 -60.50
CA THR A 166 6.34 -13.56 -60.66
C THR A 166 6.91 -14.50 -61.73
N ALA A 167 7.20 -15.75 -61.34
CA ALA A 167 7.63 -16.76 -62.30
C ALA A 167 6.57 -16.86 -63.42
N PRO A 168 6.98 -16.95 -64.71
CA PRO A 168 6.04 -16.93 -65.81
C PRO A 168 5.08 -18.12 -65.70
N ALA A 169 3.79 -17.84 -65.88
CA ALA A 169 2.74 -18.84 -65.86
C ALA A 169 3.04 -19.96 -66.88
N GLN A 170 3.06 -21.21 -66.43
CA GLN A 170 3.12 -22.35 -67.33
C GLN A 170 1.80 -22.42 -68.12
N PRO A 171 1.85 -22.46 -69.47
CA PRO A 171 0.66 -22.67 -70.28
C PRO A 171 0.19 -24.12 -70.13
N GLY A 172 -1.13 -24.28 -70.07
CA GLY A 172 -1.78 -25.47 -69.53
C GLY A 172 -1.64 -26.77 -70.32
N ALA A 173 -2.12 -27.84 -69.69
CA ALA A 173 -2.56 -29.09 -70.31
C ALA A 173 -3.41 -29.83 -69.26
N ASN A 174 -4.74 -29.70 -69.37
CA ASN A 174 -5.68 -30.71 -69.86
C ASN A 174 -6.11 -31.73 -68.81
N SER A 175 -7.40 -31.66 -68.50
CA SER A 175 -8.19 -32.65 -67.77
C SER A 175 -8.30 -33.95 -68.56
N ASP A 176 -8.15 -35.07 -67.87
CA ASP A 176 -8.95 -36.30 -68.02
C ASP A 176 -8.97 -37.05 -66.67
#